data_AF-A0A4V6MT65-F1
#
_entry.id   AF-A0A4V6MT65-F1
#
_cell.length_a   1.000
_cell.length_b   1.000
_cell.length_c   1.000
_cell.angle_alpha   90.00
_cell.angle_beta   90.00
_cell.angle_gamma   90.00
#
_symmetry.space_group_name_H-M   'P 1'
#
loop_
_entity.id
_entity.type
_entity.pdbx_description
1 polymer ?
#
loop_
_entity_poly.entity_id
_entity_poly.type
_entity_poly.pdbx_seq_one_letter_code
_entity_poly.pdbx_strand_id
1 'polypeptide(L)'
;MKKLLTILTIALSVCVFTNCEENEDTPAILDVNYVGFEARPLIGVDPTATATEEIKVATSNTSSASRTFNIVVNADATTADASAYSVPTSVTV
;
A
#
# COMPACT_ATOMS: atom_id res chain seq x y z
N MET A 1 48.78 -10.39 -28.97
CA MET A 1 47.58 -11.23 -28.76
C MET A 1 47.20 -11.39 -27.27
N LYS A 2 48.15 -11.63 -26.35
CA LYS A 2 47.84 -11.85 -24.92
C LYS A 2 47.11 -10.68 -24.24
N LYS A 3 47.44 -9.42 -24.57
CA LYS A 3 46.77 -8.21 -24.03
C LYS A 3 45.30 -8.07 -24.48
N LEU A 4 44.99 -8.49 -25.71
CA LEU A 4 43.64 -8.40 -26.27
C LEU A 4 42.75 -9.50 -25.68
N LEU A 5 43.33 -10.69 -25.46
CA LEU A 5 42.68 -11.78 -24.73
C LEU A 5 42.32 -11.38 -23.30
N THR A 6 43.23 -10.68 -22.60
CA THR A 6 42.98 -10.20 -21.22
C THR A 6 41.86 -9.16 -21.14
N ILE A 7 41.78 -8.24 -22.11
CA ILE A 7 40.70 -7.24 -22.15
C ILE A 7 39.36 -7.93 -22.42
N LEU A 8 39.33 -8.91 -23.34
CA LEU A 8 38.13 -9.67 -23.66
C LEU A 8 37.62 -10.47 -22.45
N THR A 9 38.52 -11.13 -21.69
CA THR A 9 38.12 -11.88 -20.49
C THR A 9 37.62 -10.98 -19.37
N ILE A 10 38.19 -9.77 -19.20
CA ILE A 10 37.68 -8.79 -18.23
C ILE A 10 36.31 -8.28 -18.65
N ALA A 11 36.11 -7.92 -19.92
CA ALA A 11 34.82 -7.46 -20.43
C ALA A 11 33.73 -8.54 -20.30
N LEU A 12 34.08 -9.79 -20.62
CA LEU A 12 33.17 -10.93 -20.44
C LEU A 12 32.82 -11.12 -18.96
N SER A 13 33.81 -11.08 -18.07
CA SER A 13 33.60 -11.19 -16.61
C SER A 13 32.62 -10.15 -16.09
N VAL A 14 32.71 -8.90 -16.54
CA VAL A 14 31.74 -7.86 -16.14
C VAL A 14 30.34 -8.24 -16.60
N CYS A 15 30.15 -8.64 -17.86
CA CYS A 15 28.83 -9.01 -18.37
C CYS A 15 28.17 -10.21 -17.66
N VAL A 16 28.94 -11.26 -17.30
CA VAL A 16 28.36 -12.42 -16.58
C VAL A 16 28.09 -12.15 -15.10
N PHE A 17 28.89 -11.30 -14.43
CA PHE A 17 28.70 -11.03 -13.00
C PHE A 17 27.79 -9.82 -12.71
N THR A 18 27.37 -9.05 -13.72
CA THR A 18 26.40 -7.94 -13.57
C THR A 18 25.03 -8.23 -14.16
N ASN A 19 24.66 -9.50 -14.36
CA ASN A 19 23.30 -9.83 -14.73
C ASN A 19 22.40 -9.66 -13.50
N CYS A 20 21.89 -8.44 -13.32
CA CYS A 20 20.79 -8.19 -12.42
C CYS A 20 19.54 -8.82 -13.05
N GLU A 21 19.21 -10.05 -12.65
CA GLU A 21 17.91 -10.62 -12.97
C GLU A 21 16.84 -9.75 -12.28
N GLU A 22 15.94 -9.17 -13.07
CA GLU A 22 14.72 -8.59 -12.51
C GLU A 22 13.92 -9.73 -11.90
N ASN A 23 13.68 -9.65 -10.59
CA ASN A 23 13.02 -10.70 -9.85
C ASN A 23 11.51 -10.64 -10.16
N GLU A 24 11.10 -11.23 -11.28
CA GLU A 24 9.69 -11.24 -11.77
C GLU A 24 8.71 -11.84 -10.75
N ASP A 25 9.20 -12.63 -9.80
CA ASP A 25 8.42 -13.20 -8.71
C ASP A 25 7.96 -12.16 -7.67
N THR A 26 8.51 -10.94 -7.71
CA THR A 26 8.03 -9.83 -6.87
C THR A 26 6.97 -9.06 -7.65
N PRO A 27 5.67 -9.15 -7.28
CA PRO A 27 4.65 -8.39 -7.96
C PRO A 27 5.00 -6.91 -7.92
N ALA A 28 4.90 -6.24 -9.07
CA ALA A 28 5.06 -4.80 -9.11
C ALA A 28 4.06 -4.18 -8.13
N ILE A 29 4.41 -3.08 -7.47
CA ILE A 29 3.53 -2.39 -6.51
C ILE A 29 2.15 -2.08 -7.14
N LEU A 30 2.11 -1.90 -8.47
CA LEU A 30 0.90 -1.65 -9.26
C LEU A 30 -0.01 -2.87 -9.42
N ASP A 31 0.51 -4.09 -9.26
CA ASP A 31 -0.25 -5.35 -9.38
C ASP A 31 -0.89 -5.79 -8.06
N VAL A 32 -0.45 -5.20 -6.94
CA VAL A 32 -1.05 -5.47 -5.63
C VAL A 32 -2.41 -4.79 -5.58
N ASN A 33 -3.50 -5.53 -5.45
CA ASN A 33 -4.84 -4.97 -5.22
C ASN A 33 -5.03 -4.72 -3.72
N TYR A 34 -4.83 -3.48 -3.30
CA TYR A 34 -4.90 -3.06 -1.90
C TYR A 34 -5.72 -1.79 -1.75
N VAL A 35 -6.55 -1.76 -0.72
CA VAL A 35 -7.31 -0.59 -0.27
C VAL A 35 -7.03 -0.38 1.21
N GLY A 36 -6.81 0.86 1.61
CA GLY A 36 -6.52 1.18 3.00
C GLY A 36 -6.85 2.62 3.36
N PHE A 37 -6.81 2.87 4.66
CA PHE A 37 -6.96 4.20 5.23
C PHE A 37 -5.61 4.92 5.27
N GLU A 38 -5.62 6.24 5.12
CA GLU A 38 -4.47 7.07 5.47
C GLU A 38 -4.09 6.86 6.94
N ALA A 39 -2.80 6.71 7.22
CA ALA A 39 -2.32 6.48 8.57
C ALA A 39 -2.66 7.69 9.46
N ARG A 40 -3.49 7.49 10.48
CA ARG A 40 -3.91 8.53 11.44
C ARG A 40 -3.88 8.01 12.89
N PRO A 41 -3.70 8.90 13.89
CA PRO A 41 -3.73 8.54 15.30
C PRO A 41 -5.12 8.09 15.76
N LEU A 42 -5.18 7.37 16.89
CA LEU A 42 -6.44 7.01 17.56
C LEU A 42 -7.29 8.26 17.84
N ILE A 43 -8.57 8.20 17.48
CA ILE A 43 -9.54 9.25 17.79
C ILE A 43 -10.07 9.00 19.20
N GLY A 44 -9.84 9.96 20.09
CA GLY A 44 -10.44 10.02 21.42
C GLY A 44 -11.36 11.23 21.52
N VAL A 45 -12.53 11.07 22.14
CA VAL A 45 -13.52 12.12 22.33
C VAL A 45 -13.94 12.14 23.80
N ASP A 46 -14.00 13.32 24.39
CA ASP A 46 -14.55 13.50 25.74
C ASP A 46 -16.06 13.19 25.76
N PRO A 47 -16.62 12.60 26.83
CA PRO A 47 -18.03 12.16 26.87
C PRO A 47 -19.07 13.26 26.60
N THR A 48 -18.71 14.52 26.80
CA THR A 48 -19.58 15.68 26.59
C THR A 48 -19.27 16.45 25.31
N ALA A 49 -18.25 16.02 24.56
CA ALA A 49 -17.79 16.67 23.35
C ALA A 49 -18.24 15.89 22.11
N THR A 50 -18.02 16.51 20.96
CA THR A 50 -18.22 15.87 19.66
C THR A 50 -17.02 16.18 18.79
N ALA A 51 -16.54 15.17 18.05
CA ALA A 51 -15.52 15.34 17.04
C ALA A 51 -16.00 14.77 15.71
N THR A 52 -15.48 15.29 14.62
CA THR A 52 -15.69 14.77 13.27
C THR A 52 -14.34 14.73 12.59
N GLU A 53 -14.01 13.59 12.01
CA GLU A 53 -12.72 13.35 11.38
C GLU A 53 -12.94 12.82 9.97
N GLU A 54 -12.17 13.37 9.03
CA GLU A 54 -12.14 12.91 7.65
C GLU A 54 -10.96 11.96 7.46
N ILE A 55 -11.26 10.71 7.13
CA ILE A 55 -10.26 9.68 6.84
C ILE A 55 -10.24 9.44 5.34
N LYS A 56 -9.08 9.64 4.72
CA LYS A 56 -8.90 9.34 3.31
C LYS A 56 -8.75 7.84 3.09
N VAL A 57 -9.39 7.36 2.03
CA VAL A 57 -9.25 5.99 1.53
C VAL A 57 -8.45 6.03 0.25
N ALA A 58 -7.43 5.18 0.16
CA ALA A 58 -6.56 5.10 -1.01
C ALA A 58 -6.48 3.66 -1.52
N THR A 59 -6.33 3.52 -2.83
CA THR A 59 -6.06 2.25 -3.50
C THR A 59 -4.67 2.27 -4.10
N SER A 60 -3.99 1.13 -4.09
CA SER A 60 -2.65 0.96 -4.69
C SER A 60 -2.64 1.16 -6.22
N ASN A 61 -3.74 0.87 -6.90
CA ASN A 61 -3.87 0.99 -8.34
C ASN A 61 -4.94 2.02 -8.73
N THR A 62 -4.73 2.69 -9.86
CA THR A 62 -5.75 3.53 -10.50
C THR A 62 -6.73 2.68 -11.30
N SER A 63 -7.93 3.20 -11.52
CA SER A 63 -8.98 2.54 -12.30
C SER A 63 -9.77 3.60 -13.06
N SER A 64 -10.22 3.29 -14.27
CA SER A 64 -11.15 4.12 -15.04
C SER A 64 -12.61 3.90 -14.64
N ALA A 65 -12.88 2.87 -13.85
CA ALA A 65 -14.19 2.55 -13.30
C ALA A 65 -14.23 2.74 -11.78
N SER A 66 -15.36 3.20 -11.26
CA SER A 66 -15.61 3.35 -9.84
C SER A 66 -15.62 2.01 -9.11
N ARG A 67 -15.10 1.97 -7.89
CA ARG A 67 -15.06 0.78 -7.04
C ARG A 67 -15.65 1.10 -5.68
N THR A 68 -16.57 0.26 -5.21
CA THR A 68 -17.19 0.41 -3.89
C THR A 68 -16.60 -0.60 -2.91
N PHE A 69 -16.20 -0.13 -1.75
CA PHE A 69 -15.64 -0.93 -0.66
C PHE A 69 -16.54 -0.82 0.57
N ASN A 70 -16.82 -1.95 1.20
CA ASN A 70 -17.55 -1.99 2.45
C ASN A 70 -16.64 -1.58 3.61
N ILE A 71 -17.19 -0.82 4.54
CA ILE A 71 -16.52 -0.39 5.76
C ILE A 71 -17.22 -1.07 6.93
N VAL A 72 -16.42 -1.66 7.82
CA VAL A 72 -16.90 -2.27 9.06
C VAL A 72 -16.10 -1.73 10.23
N VAL A 73 -16.77 -1.51 11.36
CA VAL A 73 -16.11 -1.17 12.61
C VAL A 73 -15.65 -2.46 13.27
N ASN A 74 -14.36 -2.53 13.59
CA ASN A 74 -13.83 -3.64 14.38
C ASN A 74 -14.18 -3.40 15.86
N ALA A 75 -15.21 -4.12 16.34
CA ALA A 75 -15.71 -4.01 17.71
C ALA A 75 -14.65 -4.38 18.77
N ASP A 76 -13.72 -5.28 18.44
CA ASP A 76 -12.67 -5.71 19.37
C ASP A 76 -11.55 -4.65 19.51
N ALA A 77 -11.49 -3.68 18.59
CA ALA A 77 -10.47 -2.64 18.55
C ALA A 77 -10.97 -1.27 19.06
N THR A 78 -12.22 -1.17 19.51
CA THR A 78 -12.80 0.08 20.03
C THR A 78 -13.36 -0.11 21.43
N THR A 79 -13.22 0.93 22.26
CA THR A 79 -13.84 1.02 23.59
C THR A 79 -15.09 1.89 23.59
N ALA A 80 -15.40 2.56 22.47
CA ALA A 80 -16.57 3.41 22.34
C ALA A 80 -17.84 2.58 22.13
N ASP A 81 -18.94 2.98 22.77
CA ASP A 81 -20.25 2.40 22.52
C ASP A 81 -20.69 2.63 21.06
N ALA A 82 -21.32 1.64 20.45
CA ALA A 82 -21.75 1.73 19.05
C ALA A 82 -22.76 2.84 18.77
N SER A 83 -23.50 3.29 19.79
CA SER A 83 -24.41 4.43 19.70
C SER A 83 -23.70 5.80 19.74
N ALA A 84 -22.42 5.83 20.10
CA ALA A 84 -21.65 7.07 20.25
C ALA A 84 -20.93 7.53 18.97
N TYR A 85 -20.97 6.75 17.90
CA TYR A 85 -20.32 7.09 16.63
C TYR A 85 -21.19 6.75 15.42
N SER A 86 -20.91 7.44 14.30
CA SER A 86 -21.53 7.18 13.01
C SER A 86 -20.43 7.00 11.97
N VAL A 87 -20.36 5.82 11.36
CA VAL A 87 -19.39 5.47 10.31
C VAL A 87 -20.19 5.03 9.07
N PRO A 88 -19.84 5.51 7.87
CA PRO A 88 -20.48 5.04 6.64
C PRO A 88 -20.25 3.53 6.44
N THR A 89 -21.22 2.83 5.87
CA THR A 89 -21.13 1.38 5.62
C THR A 89 -20.31 1.05 4.38
N SER A 90 -20.04 2.03 3.53
CA SER A 90 -19.27 1.86 2.30
C SER A 90 -18.69 3.18 1.79
N VAL A 91 -17.63 3.08 1.01
CA VAL A 91 -17.00 4.19 0.28
C VAL A 91 -16.84 3.82 -1.19
N THR A 92 -16.96 4.79 -2.09
CA THR A 92 -16.68 4.60 -3.52
C THR A 92 -15.49 5.46 -3.90
N VAL A 93 -14.52 4.87 -4.62
CA VAL A 93 -13.33 5.51 -5.18
C VAL A 93 -13.30 5.43 -6.69
#